data_AF-B0ELN8-F1
#
_entry.id   AF-B0ELN8-F1
#
_cell.length_a   1.000
_cell.length_b   1.000
_cell.length_c   1.000
_cell.angle_alpha   90.00
_cell.angle_beta   90.00
_cell.angle_gamma   90.00
#
_symmetry.space_group_name_H-M   'P 1'
#
loop_
_entity.id
_entity.type
_entity.pdbx_description
1 polymer ?
#
loop_
_entity_poly.entity_id
_entity_poly.type
_entity_poly.pdbx_seq_one_letter_code
_entity_poly.pdbx_strand_id
1 'polypeptide(L)'
;MIVSMYFNDIKDFINLEIGIKRFQGNMERFHFNPIPLNEHSRKFFPNIETFHIYIISDEEFDDGRINKAIIWYTVNYSTYLQEKEAGNICKNIEYTKYDSYKYGNTIPSEVKSLGDECFKDCTTLTSITIPPSIRKIGNRCFYGCSSLKHIKPQLMPVIEMGKSCFYGCGCEEELRQMEGIPENCFSK
;
A
#
# COMPACT_ATOMS: atom_id res chain seq x y z
N MET A 1 -10.93 -10.18 -25.20
CA MET A 1 -10.45 -9.05 -24.39
C MET A 1 -9.12 -8.61 -24.99
N ILE A 2 -9.02 -7.36 -25.42
CA ILE A 2 -7.78 -6.79 -26.00
C ILE A 2 -6.71 -6.76 -24.92
N VAL A 3 -5.45 -6.74 -25.35
CA VAL A 3 -4.31 -6.45 -24.48
C VAL A 3 -4.27 -4.94 -24.15
N SER A 4 -5.38 -4.40 -23.64
CA SER A 4 -5.52 -2.98 -23.26
C SER A 4 -4.64 -2.61 -22.08
N MET A 5 -4.05 -3.60 -21.41
CA MET A 5 -3.02 -3.43 -20.39
C MET A 5 -1.73 -2.76 -20.92
N TYR A 6 -1.56 -2.62 -22.24
CA TYR A 6 -0.43 -1.90 -22.84
C TYR A 6 -0.75 -0.46 -23.23
N PHE A 7 -1.97 0.01 -23.00
CA PHE A 7 -2.36 1.38 -23.32
C PHE A 7 -2.08 2.30 -22.14
N ASN A 8 -1.48 3.46 -22.42
CA ASN A 8 -1.08 4.41 -21.40
C ASN A 8 -1.97 5.67 -21.38
N ASP A 9 -2.66 5.95 -22.49
CA ASP A 9 -3.48 7.15 -22.63
C ASP A 9 -4.80 6.86 -23.37
N ILE A 10 -5.80 7.71 -23.16
CA ILE A 10 -7.11 7.62 -23.81
C ILE A 10 -6.99 7.64 -25.34
N LYS A 11 -5.97 8.30 -25.89
CA LYS A 11 -5.70 8.32 -27.33
C LYS A 11 -5.48 6.93 -27.92
N ASP A 12 -4.85 6.02 -27.18
CA ASP A 12 -4.61 4.65 -27.65
C ASP A 12 -5.94 3.92 -27.84
N PHE A 13 -6.87 4.09 -26.90
CA PHE A 13 -8.21 3.52 -26.98
C PHE A 13 -9.00 4.13 -28.13
N ILE A 14 -9.00 5.46 -28.26
CA ILE A 14 -9.71 6.18 -29.35
C ILE A 14 -9.18 5.73 -30.72
N ASN A 15 -7.85 5.70 -30.90
CA ASN A 15 -7.23 5.28 -32.15
C ASN A 15 -7.56 3.83 -32.50
N LEU A 16 -7.64 2.95 -31.49
CA LEU A 16 -8.01 1.55 -31.71
C LEU A 16 -9.44 1.41 -32.22
N GLU A 17 -10.40 2.08 -31.58
CA GLU A 17 -11.81 2.00 -31.98
C GLU A 17 -12.07 2.60 -33.36
N ILE A 18 -11.44 3.75 -33.65
CA ILE A 18 -11.58 4.42 -34.95
C ILE A 18 -10.85 3.64 -36.05
N GLY A 19 -9.64 3.15 -35.77
CA GLY A 19 -8.79 2.51 -36.77
C GLY A 19 -9.19 1.07 -37.11
N ILE A 20 -9.91 0.37 -36.22
CA ILE A 20 -10.20 -1.05 -36.36
C ILE A 20 -11.67 -1.33 -36.05
N LYS A 21 -12.50 -1.49 -37.10
CA LYS A 21 -13.97 -1.70 -37.00
C LYS A 21 -14.41 -2.77 -36.00
N ARG A 22 -13.67 -3.88 -35.86
CA ARG A 22 -14.01 -4.95 -34.92
C ARG A 22 -13.92 -4.54 -33.44
N PHE A 23 -13.29 -3.39 -33.13
CA PHE A 23 -13.13 -2.86 -31.79
C PHE A 23 -13.98 -1.61 -31.52
N GLN A 24 -14.91 -1.27 -32.40
CA GLN A 24 -15.88 -0.22 -32.16
C GLN A 24 -16.74 -0.55 -30.92
N GLY A 25 -16.91 0.41 -30.00
CA GLY A 25 -17.68 0.22 -28.76
C GLY A 25 -16.99 -0.69 -27.74
N ASN A 26 -15.66 -0.81 -27.81
CA ASN A 26 -14.88 -1.63 -26.89
C ASN A 26 -14.75 -0.98 -25.50
N MET A 27 -14.66 0.35 -25.40
CA MET A 27 -14.58 1.11 -24.15
C MET A 27 -15.85 0.95 -23.31
N GLU A 28 -17.00 0.76 -23.93
CA GLU A 28 -18.27 0.48 -23.25
C GLU A 28 -18.27 -0.88 -22.52
N ARG A 29 -17.36 -1.79 -22.87
CA ARG A 29 -17.27 -3.12 -22.27
C ARG A 29 -16.48 -3.14 -20.96
N PHE A 30 -15.90 -2.01 -20.56
CA PHE A 30 -15.14 -1.91 -19.32
C PHE A 30 -16.07 -1.59 -18.16
N HIS A 31 -15.97 -2.41 -17.11
CA HIS A 31 -16.59 -2.18 -15.81
C HIS A 31 -15.62 -1.59 -14.77
N PHE A 32 -14.37 -1.36 -15.19
CA PHE A 32 -13.34 -0.67 -14.43
C PHE A 32 -12.51 0.21 -15.37
N ASN A 33 -12.00 1.33 -14.88
CA ASN A 33 -11.11 2.16 -15.69
C ASN A 33 -9.76 1.45 -15.90
N PRO A 34 -9.31 1.29 -17.15
CA PRO A 34 -8.04 0.63 -17.45
C PRO A 34 -6.82 1.54 -17.26
N ILE A 35 -7.04 2.86 -17.19
CA ILE A 35 -6.06 3.93 -17.00
C ILE A 35 -6.64 4.96 -16.04
N PRO A 36 -5.81 5.85 -15.43
CA PRO A 36 -6.31 7.04 -14.75
C PRO A 36 -7.22 7.86 -15.67
N LEU A 37 -8.35 8.34 -15.14
CA LEU A 37 -9.32 9.10 -15.92
C LEU A 37 -9.39 10.54 -15.41
N ASN A 38 -9.73 11.45 -16.33
CA ASN A 38 -10.13 12.82 -16.03
C ASN A 38 -11.56 13.05 -16.55
N GLU A 39 -12.14 14.23 -16.28
CA GLU A 39 -13.48 14.59 -16.75
C GLU A 39 -13.72 14.34 -18.26
N HIS A 40 -12.70 14.50 -19.11
CA HIS A 40 -12.81 14.23 -20.54
C HIS A 40 -12.79 12.72 -20.83
N SER A 41 -11.82 11.97 -20.33
CA SER A 41 -11.69 10.54 -20.64
C SER A 41 -12.78 9.68 -19.96
N ARG A 42 -13.32 10.11 -18.82
CA ARG A 42 -14.43 9.46 -18.10
C ARG A 42 -15.66 9.23 -18.99
N LYS A 43 -15.93 10.15 -19.92
CA LYS A 43 -17.08 10.09 -20.84
C LYS A 43 -17.05 8.89 -21.80
N PHE A 44 -15.87 8.35 -22.09
CA PHE A 44 -15.71 7.23 -23.01
C PHE A 44 -15.97 5.86 -22.37
N PHE A 45 -16.00 5.78 -21.04
CA PHE A 45 -16.16 4.53 -20.30
C PHE A 45 -17.47 4.51 -19.49
N PRO A 46 -18.65 4.50 -20.15
CA PRO A 46 -19.93 4.77 -19.48
C PRO A 46 -20.33 3.76 -18.41
N ASN A 47 -19.79 2.54 -18.47
CA ASN A 47 -20.20 1.39 -17.66
C ASN A 47 -19.23 1.04 -16.51
N ILE A 48 -18.34 1.96 -16.14
CA ILE A 48 -17.46 1.75 -14.99
C ILE A 48 -18.28 1.71 -13.69
N GLU A 49 -18.12 0.62 -12.96
CA GLU A 49 -18.71 0.39 -11.64
C GLU A 49 -17.65 0.19 -10.55
N THR A 50 -16.45 -0.29 -10.93
CA THR A 50 -15.29 -0.42 -10.06
C THR A 50 -14.23 0.60 -10.46
N PHE A 51 -13.96 1.59 -9.62
CA PHE A 51 -13.02 2.66 -9.95
C PHE A 51 -11.62 2.38 -9.38
N HIS A 52 -10.63 2.25 -10.25
CA HIS A 52 -9.23 2.10 -9.89
C HIS A 52 -8.59 3.47 -9.69
N ILE A 53 -8.08 3.71 -8.48
CA ILE A 53 -7.32 4.90 -8.12
C ILE A 53 -5.85 4.47 -8.00
N TYR A 54 -5.05 4.85 -8.98
CA TYR A 54 -3.68 4.38 -9.12
C TYR A 54 -2.71 5.19 -8.26
N ILE A 55 -2.91 6.51 -8.20
CA ILE A 55 -2.13 7.45 -7.39
C ILE A 55 -3.04 8.41 -6.62
N ILE A 56 -2.51 9.04 -5.57
CA ILE A 56 -3.28 9.93 -4.67
C ILE A 56 -3.85 11.18 -5.37
N SER A 57 -3.32 11.53 -6.54
CA SER A 57 -3.74 12.70 -7.31
C SER A 57 -4.66 12.36 -8.48
N ASP A 58 -5.08 11.09 -8.62
CA ASP A 58 -6.06 10.73 -9.65
C ASP A 58 -7.40 11.40 -9.34
N GLU A 59 -8.11 11.82 -10.39
CA GLU A 59 -9.47 12.35 -10.22
C GLU A 59 -10.41 11.23 -9.78
N GLU A 60 -11.23 11.53 -8.78
CA GLU A 60 -12.29 10.66 -8.30
C GLU A 60 -13.64 11.16 -8.82
N PHE A 61 -14.55 10.23 -9.10
CA PHE A 61 -15.86 10.53 -9.65
C PHE A 61 -16.93 9.95 -8.74
N ASP A 62 -17.88 10.80 -8.33
CA ASP A 62 -19.10 10.39 -7.64
C ASP A 62 -20.31 10.70 -8.52
N ASP A 63 -20.44 9.91 -9.60
CA ASP A 63 -21.54 10.01 -10.56
C ASP A 63 -22.71 9.06 -10.25
N GLY A 64 -22.70 8.45 -9.06
CA GLY A 64 -23.68 7.47 -8.60
C GLY A 64 -23.62 6.10 -9.30
N ARG A 65 -22.64 5.87 -10.20
CA ARG A 65 -22.44 4.57 -10.87
C ARG A 65 -21.33 3.74 -10.25
N ILE A 66 -20.40 4.40 -9.56
CA ILE A 66 -19.26 3.74 -8.92
C ILE A 66 -19.73 3.11 -7.62
N ASN A 67 -19.69 1.78 -7.58
CA ASN A 67 -20.11 0.98 -6.44
C ASN A 67 -18.97 0.73 -5.46
N LYS A 68 -17.72 0.83 -5.93
CA LYS A 68 -16.52 0.52 -5.15
C LYS A 68 -15.26 1.08 -5.81
N ALA A 69 -14.33 1.55 -5.00
CA ALA A 69 -12.97 1.87 -5.42
C ALA A 69 -11.97 0.74 -5.13
N ILE A 70 -10.95 0.62 -5.98
CA ILE A 70 -9.73 -0.14 -5.74
C ILE A 70 -8.57 0.83 -5.72
N ILE A 71 -8.02 1.06 -4.53
CA ILE A 71 -6.94 2.00 -4.26
C ILE A 71 -5.60 1.26 -4.30
N TRP A 72 -4.74 1.65 -5.24
CA TRP A 72 -3.45 1.01 -5.48
C TRP A 72 -2.29 1.72 -4.77
N TYR A 73 -2.39 3.03 -4.54
CA TYR A 73 -1.37 3.75 -3.79
C TYR A 73 -1.38 3.36 -2.31
N THR A 74 -0.31 3.73 -1.60
CA THR A 74 -0.17 3.42 -0.17
C THR A 74 -1.08 4.32 0.65
N VAL A 75 -1.92 3.71 1.49
CA VAL A 75 -2.76 4.41 2.47
C VAL A 75 -2.32 4.06 3.88
N ASN A 76 -2.43 5.01 4.81
CA ASN A 76 -2.22 4.70 6.23
C ASN A 76 -3.38 3.85 6.78
N TYR A 77 -3.17 3.19 7.91
CA TYR A 77 -4.15 2.25 8.47
C TYR A 77 -5.45 2.93 8.90
N SER A 78 -5.38 4.15 9.44
CA SER A 78 -6.57 4.94 9.79
C SER A 78 -7.46 5.24 8.57
N THR A 79 -6.88 5.66 7.45
CA THR A 79 -7.60 5.89 6.18
C THR A 79 -8.15 4.58 5.64
N TYR A 80 -7.36 3.50 5.67
CA TYR A 80 -7.84 2.17 5.28
C TYR A 80 -9.13 1.75 6.00
N LEU A 81 -9.27 2.04 7.30
CA LEU A 81 -10.49 1.69 8.04
C LEU A 81 -11.72 2.44 7.50
N GLN A 82 -11.57 3.71 7.12
CA GLN A 82 -12.64 4.51 6.52
C GLN A 82 -13.02 3.95 5.14
N GLU A 83 -12.01 3.66 4.31
CA GLU A 83 -12.20 3.07 2.98
C GLU A 83 -12.88 1.69 3.06
N LYS A 84 -12.48 0.86 4.03
CA LYS A 84 -13.08 -0.45 4.26
C LYS A 84 -14.56 -0.34 4.63
N GLU A 85 -14.91 0.63 5.47
CA GLU A 85 -16.30 0.91 5.85
C GLU A 85 -17.14 1.39 4.66
N ALA A 86 -16.55 2.18 3.76
CA ALA A 86 -17.15 2.60 2.50
C ALA A 86 -17.25 1.47 1.44
N GLY A 87 -16.74 0.26 1.72
CA GLY A 87 -16.76 -0.87 0.79
C GLY A 87 -15.60 -0.88 -0.21
N ASN A 88 -14.64 0.03 -0.07
CA ASN A 88 -13.47 0.15 -0.94
C ASN A 88 -12.37 -0.86 -0.58
N ILE A 89 -11.47 -1.11 -1.54
CA ILE A 89 -10.34 -2.03 -1.35
C ILE A 89 -9.03 -1.27 -1.49
N CYS A 90 -8.25 -1.25 -0.41
CA CYS A 90 -6.88 -0.75 -0.43
C CYS A 90 -5.89 -1.89 -0.63
N LYS A 91 -4.99 -1.77 -1.60
CA LYS A 91 -3.99 -2.80 -1.92
C LYS A 91 -2.74 -2.71 -1.05
N ASN A 92 -2.34 -1.51 -0.68
CA ASN A 92 -1.11 -1.23 0.07
C ASN A 92 -1.44 -0.43 1.33
N ILE A 93 -1.37 -1.09 2.48
CA ILE A 93 -1.72 -0.51 3.77
C ILE A 93 -0.44 -0.35 4.59
N GLU A 94 -0.15 0.87 5.02
CA GLU A 94 0.97 1.22 5.89
C GLU A 94 0.48 1.49 7.31
N TYR A 95 1.14 0.88 8.30
CA TYR A 95 0.93 1.22 9.70
C TYR A 95 1.94 2.29 10.09
N THR A 96 1.44 3.50 10.32
CA THR A 96 2.28 4.68 10.56
C THR A 96 2.56 4.88 12.04
N LYS A 97 3.42 5.86 12.36
CA LYS A 97 3.61 6.33 13.73
C LYS A 97 2.33 6.88 14.36
N TYR A 98 1.46 7.51 13.57
CA TYR A 98 0.16 7.95 14.07
C TYR A 98 -0.72 6.77 14.46
N ASP A 99 -0.73 5.72 13.62
CA ASP A 99 -1.52 4.52 13.89
C ASP A 99 -1.02 3.77 15.14
N SER A 100 0.30 3.71 15.37
CA SER A 100 0.85 3.09 16.59
C SER A 100 0.45 3.84 17.87
N TYR A 101 0.38 5.18 17.84
CA TYR A 101 -0.14 5.94 18.98
C TYR A 101 -1.64 5.73 19.21
N LYS A 102 -2.41 5.54 18.14
CA LYS A 102 -3.87 5.44 18.21
C LYS A 102 -4.36 4.02 18.54
N TYR A 103 -3.76 3.01 17.94
CA TYR A 103 -4.20 1.61 18.01
C TYR A 103 -3.20 0.71 18.76
N GLY A 104 -2.04 1.25 19.14
CA GLY A 104 -1.03 0.55 19.92
C GLY A 104 -0.07 -0.30 19.08
N ASN A 105 0.52 -1.31 19.71
CA ASN A 105 1.62 -2.10 19.15
C ASN A 105 1.16 -3.42 18.50
N THR A 106 -0.14 -3.69 18.47
CA THR A 106 -0.71 -4.86 17.79
C THR A 106 -0.90 -4.53 16.32
N ILE A 107 0.00 -5.02 15.46
CA ILE A 107 -0.05 -4.75 14.03
C ILE A 107 -1.14 -5.62 13.38
N PRO A 108 -2.15 -5.02 12.71
CA PRO A 108 -3.22 -5.75 12.03
C PRO A 108 -2.71 -6.56 10.83
N SER A 109 -3.38 -7.68 10.53
CA SER A 109 -2.97 -8.62 9.46
C SER A 109 -3.09 -8.07 8.04
N GLU A 110 -3.89 -7.02 7.86
CA GLU A 110 -4.11 -6.36 6.59
C GLU A 110 -2.94 -5.46 6.20
N VAL A 111 -2.17 -4.98 7.18
CA VAL A 111 -1.00 -4.12 7.00
C VAL A 111 0.06 -4.83 6.15
N LYS A 112 0.64 -4.10 5.19
CA LYS A 112 1.70 -4.56 4.29
C LYS A 112 3.05 -3.91 4.59
N SER A 113 3.07 -2.78 5.27
CA SER A 113 4.30 -2.07 5.62
C SER A 113 4.20 -1.36 6.95
N LEU A 114 5.33 -1.21 7.64
CA LEU A 114 5.48 -0.31 8.77
C LEU A 114 6.17 0.96 8.29
N GLY A 115 5.56 2.11 8.55
CA GLY A 115 6.07 3.39 8.08
C GLY A 115 7.33 3.85 8.83
N ASP A 116 7.89 4.96 8.35
CA ASP A 116 9.06 5.59 8.97
C ASP A 116 8.75 5.99 10.43
N GLU A 117 9.71 5.73 11.32
CA GLU A 117 9.63 6.03 12.75
C GLU A 117 8.40 5.45 13.48
N CYS A 118 7.75 4.41 12.94
CA CYS A 118 6.47 3.90 13.42
C CYS A 118 6.44 3.57 14.93
N PHE A 119 7.52 2.98 15.45
CA PHE A 119 7.70 2.67 16.87
C PHE A 119 8.94 3.36 17.45
N LYS A 120 9.42 4.45 16.85
CA LYS A 120 10.64 5.12 17.31
C LYS A 120 10.52 5.57 18.77
N ASP A 121 11.57 5.30 19.54
CA ASP A 121 11.73 5.62 20.96
C ASP A 121 10.62 5.00 21.85
N CYS A 122 9.99 3.90 21.41
CA CYS A 122 9.04 3.13 22.24
C CYS A 122 9.76 2.34 23.34
N THR A 123 10.20 3.04 24.38
CA THR A 123 10.96 2.48 25.52
C THR A 123 10.14 1.55 26.43
N THR A 124 8.82 1.50 26.28
CA THR A 124 7.94 0.57 27.01
C THR A 124 7.65 -0.72 26.25
N LEU A 125 7.95 -0.77 24.95
CA LEU A 125 7.69 -1.94 24.11
C LEU A 125 8.71 -3.04 24.44
N THR A 126 8.24 -4.18 24.95
CA THR A 126 9.09 -5.32 25.34
C THR A 126 9.12 -6.43 24.31
N SER A 127 8.07 -6.58 23.50
CA SER A 127 8.00 -7.54 22.41
C SER A 127 7.00 -7.08 21.36
N ILE A 128 7.25 -7.44 20.10
CA ILE A 128 6.31 -7.20 18.99
C ILE A 128 6.27 -8.40 18.05
N THR A 129 5.07 -8.71 17.55
CA THR A 129 4.87 -9.74 16.53
C THR A 129 4.71 -9.06 15.18
N ILE A 130 5.55 -9.44 14.21
CA ILE A 130 5.46 -8.94 12.83
C ILE A 130 4.60 -9.90 12.02
N PRO A 131 3.42 -9.48 11.52
CA PRO A 131 2.56 -10.35 10.72
C PRO A 131 3.24 -10.81 9.42
N PRO A 132 2.90 -12.00 8.90
CA PRO A 132 3.47 -12.51 7.64
C PRO A 132 3.04 -11.72 6.40
N SER A 133 2.13 -10.75 6.54
CA SER A 133 1.71 -9.83 5.48
C SER A 133 2.69 -8.67 5.26
N ILE A 134 3.55 -8.37 6.22
CA ILE A 134 4.51 -7.27 6.14
C ILE A 134 5.58 -7.59 5.10
N ARG A 135 5.86 -6.60 4.25
CA ARG A 135 6.89 -6.64 3.19
C ARG A 135 7.96 -5.57 3.36
N LYS A 136 7.64 -4.51 4.12
CA LYS A 136 8.54 -3.37 4.33
C LYS A 136 8.52 -2.88 5.78
N ILE A 137 9.71 -2.53 6.27
CA ILE A 137 9.94 -1.83 7.54
C ILE A 137 10.61 -0.49 7.21
N GLY A 138 10.00 0.62 7.58
CA GLY A 138 10.49 1.96 7.30
C GLY A 138 11.77 2.35 8.03
N ASN A 139 12.33 3.50 7.65
CA ASN A 139 13.49 4.07 8.29
C ASN A 139 13.23 4.31 9.77
N ARG A 140 14.19 3.97 10.62
CA ARG A 140 14.12 4.19 12.08
C ARG A 140 12.86 3.62 12.75
N CYS A 141 12.21 2.62 12.15
CA CYS A 141 10.94 2.08 12.61
C CYS A 141 10.98 1.66 14.10
N PHE A 142 12.02 0.98 14.55
CA PHE A 142 12.25 0.59 15.95
C PHE A 142 13.48 1.25 16.56
N TYR A 143 13.88 2.41 16.03
CA TYR A 143 15.03 3.16 16.52
C TYR A 143 14.83 3.51 17.99
N GLY A 144 15.80 3.21 18.85
CA GLY A 144 15.75 3.57 20.27
C GLY A 144 14.73 2.80 21.11
N CYS A 145 14.15 1.70 20.59
CA CYS A 145 13.29 0.79 21.36
C CYS A 145 14.09 -0.03 22.39
N SER A 146 14.68 0.63 23.38
CA SER A 146 15.69 0.03 24.28
C SER A 146 15.19 -1.15 25.12
N SER A 147 13.89 -1.26 25.36
CA SER A 147 13.28 -2.36 26.13
C SER A 147 12.82 -3.52 25.27
N LEU A 148 12.89 -3.42 23.94
CA LEU A 148 12.39 -4.43 23.00
C LEU A 148 13.30 -5.65 23.03
N LYS A 149 12.86 -6.71 23.72
CA LYS A 149 13.66 -7.93 23.93
C LYS A 149 13.58 -8.90 22.77
N HIS A 150 12.44 -8.96 22.09
CA HIS A 150 12.25 -9.88 20.97
C HIS A 150 11.31 -9.27 19.92
N ILE A 151 11.71 -9.41 18.66
CA ILE A 151 10.80 -9.32 17.52
C ILE A 151 10.50 -10.75 17.13
N LYS A 152 9.23 -11.15 17.04
CA LYS A 152 8.83 -12.51 16.64
C LYS A 152 8.52 -12.53 15.14
N PRO A 153 9.49 -12.87 14.27
CA PRO A 153 9.21 -13.14 12.87
C PRO A 153 8.56 -14.51 12.78
N GLN A 154 7.29 -14.58 12.39
CA GLN A 154 6.74 -15.92 12.15
C GLN A 154 7.24 -16.53 10.84
N LEU A 155 7.48 -15.75 9.78
CA LEU A 155 7.78 -16.30 8.44
C LEU A 155 8.43 -15.25 7.52
N MET A 156 9.64 -14.74 7.77
CA MET A 156 10.26 -13.68 6.92
C MET A 156 10.64 -14.22 5.53
N PRO A 157 10.01 -13.79 4.43
CA PRO A 157 10.46 -14.13 3.09
C PRO A 157 10.86 -12.83 2.39
N VAL A 158 12.06 -12.34 2.66
CA VAL A 158 12.65 -11.09 2.10
C VAL A 158 11.89 -9.80 2.50
N ILE A 159 12.54 -8.94 3.28
CA ILE A 159 11.98 -7.69 3.80
C ILE A 159 12.76 -6.51 3.23
N GLU A 160 12.06 -5.51 2.67
CA GLU A 160 12.66 -4.19 2.42
C GLU A 160 12.81 -3.50 3.78
N MET A 161 14.06 -3.29 4.21
CA MET A 161 14.36 -2.67 5.50
C MET A 161 14.98 -1.29 5.32
N GLY A 162 14.37 -0.30 5.95
CA GLY A 162 14.83 1.08 5.97
C GLY A 162 16.09 1.27 6.82
N LYS A 163 16.78 2.38 6.59
CA LYS A 163 18.00 2.72 7.33
C LYS A 163 17.70 2.86 8.84
N SER A 164 18.61 2.35 9.66
CA SER A 164 18.59 2.50 11.13
C SER A 164 17.32 1.93 11.79
N CYS A 165 16.58 1.04 11.11
CA CYS A 165 15.28 0.58 11.58
C CYS A 165 15.34 -0.22 12.90
N PHE A 166 16.50 -0.75 13.28
CA PHE A 166 16.73 -1.48 14.54
C PHE A 166 17.83 -0.86 15.42
N TYR A 167 18.40 0.28 15.05
CA TYR A 167 19.47 0.90 15.82
C TYR A 167 19.01 1.29 17.24
N GLY A 168 19.74 0.84 18.25
CA GLY A 168 19.47 1.09 19.67
C GLY A 168 18.24 0.35 20.21
N CYS A 169 17.71 -0.66 19.49
CA CYS A 169 16.66 -1.50 20.04
C CYS A 169 17.25 -2.57 20.97
N GLY A 170 16.48 -3.01 21.98
CA GLY A 170 16.97 -3.93 23.03
C GLY A 170 17.36 -5.33 22.53
N CYS A 171 16.99 -5.69 21.30
CA CYS A 171 17.27 -6.96 20.65
C CYS A 171 18.22 -6.81 19.45
N GLU A 172 18.89 -5.65 19.31
CA GLU A 172 19.81 -5.38 18.22
C GLU A 172 20.87 -6.49 18.05
N GLU A 173 21.49 -6.95 19.15
CA GLU A 173 22.49 -8.02 19.13
C GLU A 173 21.94 -9.37 18.64
N GLU A 174 20.67 -9.67 18.95
CA GLU A 174 19.99 -10.89 18.45
C GLU A 174 19.75 -10.77 16.94
N LEU A 175 19.27 -9.60 16.50
CA LEU A 175 18.97 -9.34 15.09
C LEU A 175 20.22 -9.31 14.21
N ARG A 176 21.36 -8.83 14.73
CA ARG A 176 22.65 -8.84 14.01
C ARG A 176 23.13 -10.26 13.65
N GLN A 177 22.69 -11.27 14.39
CA GLN A 177 23.06 -12.67 14.13
C GLN A 177 22.13 -13.35 13.12
N MET A 178 21.02 -12.71 12.72
CA MET A 178 20.07 -13.28 11.77
C MET A 178 20.51 -13.05 10.32
N GLU A 179 20.43 -14.09 9.50
CA GLU A 179 20.67 -13.96 8.06
C GLU A 179 19.59 -13.10 7.39
N GLY A 180 20.00 -12.26 6.45
CA GLY A 180 19.07 -11.44 5.64
C GLY A 180 18.69 -10.09 6.24
N ILE A 181 19.26 -9.69 7.38
CA ILE A 181 19.13 -8.33 7.93
C ILE A 181 20.34 -7.49 7.48
N PRO A 182 20.14 -6.41 6.68
CA PRO A 182 21.26 -5.60 6.21
C PRO A 182 21.88 -4.72 7.32
N GLU A 183 23.21 -4.50 7.28
CA GLU A 183 23.95 -3.70 8.27
C GLU A 183 23.42 -2.26 8.44
N ASN A 184 22.86 -1.67 7.38
CA ASN A 184 22.32 -0.30 7.45
C ASN A 184 21.15 -0.19 8.46
N CYS A 185 20.48 -1.30 8.79
CA CYS A 185 19.42 -1.37 9.81
C CYS A 185 19.91 -1.00 11.21
N PHE A 186 21.22 -1.15 11.45
CA PHE A 186 21.88 -0.92 12.73
C PHE A 186 22.89 0.22 12.69
N SER A 187 22.83 1.07 11.66
CA SER A 187 23.67 2.26 11.52
C SER A 187 22.99 3.50 12.11
N LYS A 188 23.75 4.49 12.57
CA LYS A 188 23.22 5.77 13.08
C LYS A 188 22.73 6.72 11.97
#